data_AF-A0A2I0I7I9-F1
#
_entry.id   AF-A0A2I0I7I9-F1
#
_cell.length_a   1.000
_cell.length_b   1.000
_cell.length_c   1.000
_cell.angle_alpha   90.00
_cell.angle_beta   90.00
_cell.angle_gamma   90.00
#
_symmetry.space_group_name_H-M   'P 1'
#
loop_
_entity.id
_entity.type
_entity.pdbx_description
1 polymer ?
#
loop_
_entity_poly.entity_id
_entity_poly.type
_entity_poly.pdbx_seq_one_letter_code
_entity_poly.pdbx_strand_id
1 'polypeptide(L)'
;MFRINYIGTSPYITCFPSLCHRRLSPADKFLILSSDGLNQYFTNQEAVSAVESFLDSFPEGDPAQHLIEAVLFRAAKKAGIDFHELLDIPQGDRRRYHDDVSVIIISFEGRIWRSSV
;
A
#
# COMPACT_ATOMS: atom_id res chain seq x y z
N MET A 1 -29.84 -8.00 -15.60
CA MET A 1 -29.71 -7.55 -14.20
C MET A 1 -29.49 -8.79 -13.35
N PHE A 2 -28.32 -8.94 -12.74
CA PHE A 2 -28.03 -10.08 -11.88
C PHE A 2 -28.79 -9.89 -10.56
N ARG A 3 -29.66 -10.85 -10.20
CA ARG A 3 -30.53 -10.75 -9.01
C ARG A 3 -30.54 -12.10 -8.32
N ILE A 4 -29.93 -12.17 -7.14
CA ILE A 4 -29.92 -13.36 -6.29
C ILE A 4 -30.99 -13.21 -5.22
N ASN A 5 -31.75 -14.27 -4.96
CA ASN A 5 -32.65 -14.34 -3.81
C ASN A 5 -31.83 -14.46 -2.52
N TYR A 6 -32.10 -13.58 -1.56
CA TYR A 6 -31.48 -13.63 -0.24
C TYR A 6 -31.87 -14.92 0.50
N ILE A 7 -30.89 -15.61 1.10
CA ILE A 7 -31.10 -16.85 1.86
C ILE A 7 -30.50 -16.69 3.27
N GLY A 8 -31.33 -16.39 4.26
CA GLY A 8 -30.88 -16.30 5.64
C GLY A 8 -31.80 -15.45 6.51
N THR A 9 -31.34 -15.14 7.72
CA THR A 9 -32.03 -14.25 8.66
C THR A 9 -31.16 -13.09 9.16
N SER A 10 -29.91 -13.02 8.71
CA SER A 10 -28.92 -11.98 9.08
C SER A 10 -28.23 -11.37 7.85
N PRO A 11 -27.78 -10.10 7.90
CA PRO A 11 -27.03 -9.48 6.80
C PRO A 11 -25.75 -10.26 6.48
N TYR A 12 -25.46 -10.49 5.18
CA TYR A 12 -24.22 -11.15 4.76
C TYR A 12 -22.97 -10.29 4.94
N ILE A 13 -23.14 -8.97 4.86
CA ILE A 13 -22.07 -7.98 4.97
C ILE A 13 -22.52 -6.92 5.95
N THR A 14 -21.62 -6.51 6.82
CA THR A 14 -21.82 -5.37 7.72
C THR A 14 -20.68 -4.39 7.52
N CYS A 15 -20.91 -3.11 7.85
CA CYS A 15 -19.89 -2.07 7.80
C CYS A 15 -19.25 -1.84 9.18
N PHE A 16 -19.34 -2.81 10.10
CA PHE A 16 -18.74 -2.70 11.42
C PHE A 16 -17.24 -3.00 11.34
N PRO A 17 -16.35 -2.09 11.78
CA PRO A 17 -14.92 -2.32 11.75
C PRO A 17 -14.46 -3.19 12.93
N SER A 18 -13.29 -3.80 12.79
CA SER A 18 -12.54 -4.33 13.92
C SER A 18 -11.74 -3.20 14.58
N LEU A 19 -11.86 -3.07 15.90
CA LEU A 19 -11.14 -2.05 16.68
C LEU A 19 -9.94 -2.67 17.42
N CYS A 20 -8.77 -2.06 17.26
CA CYS A 20 -7.56 -2.42 18.01
C CYS A 20 -6.94 -1.16 18.61
N HIS A 21 -6.56 -1.21 19.88
CA HIS A 21 -5.87 -0.13 20.58
C HIS A 21 -4.44 -0.56 20.90
N ARG A 22 -3.46 0.29 20.55
CA ARG A 22 -2.05 0.09 20.86
C ARG A 22 -1.48 1.34 21.50
N ARG A 23 -0.88 1.19 22.67
CA ARG A 23 -0.15 2.27 23.34
C ARG A 23 1.23 2.40 22.71
N LEU A 24 1.54 3.56 22.16
CA LEU A 24 2.86 3.84 21.60
C LEU A 24 3.93 3.83 22.69
N SER A 25 5.12 3.41 22.28
CA SER A 25 6.35 3.44 23.05
C SER A 25 7.41 4.23 22.29
N PRO A 26 8.49 4.68 22.96
CA PRO A 26 9.61 5.32 22.28
C PRO A 26 10.31 4.44 21.23
N ALA A 27 10.03 3.13 21.19
CA ALA A 27 10.58 2.22 20.17
C ALA A 27 9.74 2.18 18.88
N ASP A 28 8.48 2.66 18.90
CA ASP A 28 7.63 2.70 17.71
C ASP A 28 7.99 3.95 16.87
N LYS A 29 8.52 3.74 15.65
CA LYS A 29 9.01 4.84 14.79
C LYS A 29 7.94 5.41 13.86
N PHE A 30 7.13 4.54 13.26
CA PHE A 30 6.11 4.91 12.28
C PHE A 30 5.02 3.85 12.17
N LEU A 31 3.91 4.23 11.50
CA LEU A 31 2.82 3.35 11.12
C LEU A 31 2.58 3.45 9.61
N ILE A 32 2.48 2.29 8.95
CA ILE A 32 2.07 2.19 7.54
C ILE A 32 0.59 1.80 7.50
N LEU A 33 -0.22 2.59 6.82
CA LEU A 33 -1.58 2.23 6.41
C LEU A 33 -1.57 2.03 4.89
N SER A 34 -2.13 0.93 4.42
CA SER A 34 -2.13 0.60 2.99
C SER A 34 -3.42 -0.06 2.52
N SER A 35 -3.72 0.10 1.23
CA SER A 35 -4.66 -0.80 0.54
C SER A 35 -4.03 -2.18 0.33
N ASP A 36 -4.87 -3.16 -0.01
CA ASP A 36 -4.43 -4.51 -0.34
C ASP A 36 -3.49 -4.57 -1.54
N GLY A 37 -3.56 -3.58 -2.45
CA GLY A 37 -2.62 -3.41 -3.56
C GLY A 37 -1.14 -3.42 -3.15
N LEU A 38 -0.77 -2.92 -1.96
CA LEU A 38 0.59 -3.05 -1.43
C LEU A 38 0.88 -4.51 -1.01
N ASN A 39 -0.05 -5.10 -0.26
CA ASN A 39 0.10 -6.41 0.38
C ASN A 39 0.13 -7.58 -0.64
N GLN A 40 -0.32 -7.34 -1.87
CA GLN A 40 -0.17 -8.28 -2.99
C GLN A 40 1.30 -8.47 -3.42
N TYR A 41 2.17 -7.50 -3.12
CA TYR A 41 3.58 -7.51 -3.52
C TYR A 41 4.54 -7.50 -2.35
N PHE A 42 4.11 -7.11 -1.15
CA PHE A 42 4.94 -7.01 0.05
C PHE A 42 4.38 -7.84 1.19
N THR A 43 5.27 -8.48 1.94
CA THR A 43 4.94 -8.86 3.33
C THR A 43 5.03 -7.64 4.25
N ASN A 44 4.36 -7.70 5.41
CA ASN A 44 4.46 -6.63 6.43
C ASN A 44 5.91 -6.32 6.79
N GLN A 45 6.76 -7.35 6.91
CA GLN A 45 8.17 -7.17 7.25
C GLN A 45 8.96 -6.52 6.12
N GLU A 46 8.73 -6.91 4.87
CA GLU A 46 9.38 -6.29 3.72
C GLU A 46 9.02 -4.81 3.57
N ALA A 47 7.74 -4.45 3.81
CA ALA A 47 7.30 -3.06 3.74
C ALA A 47 8.00 -2.19 4.81
N VAL A 48 8.07 -2.68 6.05
CA VAL A 48 8.79 -2.00 7.14
C VAL A 48 10.28 -1.87 6.82
N SER A 49 10.92 -2.96 6.38
CA SER A 49 12.35 -2.96 6.06
C SER A 49 12.69 -2.06 4.87
N ALA A 50 11.81 -1.96 3.87
CA ALA A 50 11.99 -1.05 2.74
C ALA A 50 11.95 0.42 3.20
N VAL A 51 10.98 0.78 4.06
CA VAL A 51 10.89 2.14 4.62
C VAL A 51 12.12 2.46 5.47
N GLU A 52 12.54 1.56 6.37
CA GLU A 52 13.72 1.79 7.21
C GLU A 52 14.99 1.97 6.37
N SER A 53 15.25 1.06 5.43
CA SER A 53 16.44 1.11 4.57
C SER A 53 16.47 2.36 3.70
N PHE A 54 15.30 2.78 3.20
CA PHE A 54 15.16 4.00 2.41
C PHE A 54 15.43 5.24 3.24
N LEU A 55 14.87 5.35 4.44
CA LEU A 55 15.07 6.51 5.32
C LEU A 55 16.52 6.63 5.84
N ASP A 56 17.21 5.50 6.02
CA ASP A 56 18.63 5.51 6.37
C ASP A 56 19.51 6.04 5.22
N SER A 57 19.11 5.77 3.97
CA SER A 57 19.86 6.18 2.77
C SER A 57 19.45 7.57 2.27
N PHE A 58 18.18 7.95 2.45
CA PHE A 58 17.56 9.16 1.95
C PHE A 58 16.66 9.78 3.04
N PRO A 59 17.23 10.43 4.07
CA PRO A 59 16.47 10.92 5.22
C PRO A 59 15.34 11.91 4.88
N GLU A 60 15.52 12.67 3.80
CA GLU A 60 14.57 13.67 3.29
C GLU A 60 13.63 13.14 2.19
N GLY A 61 13.82 11.88 1.76
CA GLY A 61 13.00 11.28 0.71
C GLY A 61 11.60 10.92 1.20
N ASP A 62 10.64 10.81 0.28
CA ASP A 62 9.27 10.35 0.60
C ASP A 62 9.21 8.80 0.63
N PRO A 63 9.10 8.18 1.82
CA PRO A 63 9.06 6.72 1.92
C PRO A 63 7.77 6.11 1.34
N ALA A 64 6.67 6.87 1.28
CA ALA A 64 5.43 6.37 0.71
C ALA A 64 5.56 6.27 -0.82
N GLN A 65 6.11 7.31 -1.45
CA GLN A 65 6.44 7.27 -2.88
C GLN A 65 7.39 6.12 -3.20
N HIS A 66 8.42 5.91 -2.38
CA HIS A 66 9.36 4.79 -2.56
C HIS A 66 8.65 3.43 -2.55
N LEU A 67 7.70 3.19 -1.64
CA LEU A 67 6.92 1.95 -1.62
C LEU A 67 6.05 1.80 -2.89
N ILE A 68 5.43 2.87 -3.37
CA ILE A 68 4.62 2.84 -4.60
C ILE A 68 5.49 2.47 -5.81
N GLU A 69 6.65 3.13 -5.97
CA GLU A 69 7.60 2.81 -7.04
C GLU A 69 8.04 1.35 -6.97
N ALA A 70 8.37 0.86 -5.77
CA ALA A 70 8.77 -0.52 -5.58
C ALA A 70 7.65 -1.53 -5.91
N VAL A 71 6.38 -1.20 -5.63
CA VAL A 71 5.24 -2.02 -6.08
C VAL A 71 5.17 -2.05 -7.60
N LEU A 72 5.27 -0.90 -8.26
CA LEU A 72 5.22 -0.81 -9.72
C LEU A 72 6.36 -1.60 -10.39
N PHE A 73 7.58 -1.52 -9.84
CA PHE A 73 8.69 -2.37 -10.28
C PHE A 73 8.42 -3.86 -10.10
N ARG A 74 7.87 -4.27 -8.95
CA ARG A 74 7.49 -5.68 -8.71
C ARG A 74 6.36 -6.14 -9.64
N ALA A 75 5.39 -5.26 -9.93
CA ALA A 75 4.30 -5.53 -10.86
C ALA A 75 4.79 -5.71 -12.30
N ALA A 76 5.65 -4.81 -12.79
CA ALA A 76 6.26 -4.91 -14.11
C ALA A 76 7.04 -6.22 -14.25
N LYS A 77 7.88 -6.54 -13.25
CA LYS A 77 8.64 -7.80 -13.20
C LYS A 77 7.73 -9.04 -13.21
N LYS A 78 6.62 -9.01 -12.46
CA LYS A 78 5.65 -10.12 -12.42
C LYS A 78 4.93 -10.29 -13.77
N ALA A 79 4.69 -9.21 -14.49
CA ALA A 79 4.08 -9.23 -15.81
C ALA A 79 5.08 -9.51 -16.95
N GLY A 80 6.38 -9.50 -16.67
CA GLY A 80 7.43 -9.73 -17.66
C GLY A 80 7.65 -8.57 -18.63
N ILE A 81 7.29 -7.34 -18.24
CA ILE A 81 7.44 -6.12 -19.03
C ILE A 81 8.40 -5.13 -18.34
N ASP A 82 8.87 -4.13 -19.08
CA ASP A 82 9.66 -3.05 -18.49
C ASP A 82 8.83 -2.14 -17.58
N PHE A 83 9.47 -1.48 -16.62
CA PHE A 83 8.82 -0.51 -15.75
C PHE A 83 8.16 0.64 -16.53
N HIS A 84 8.85 1.20 -17.53
CA HIS A 84 8.29 2.30 -18.33
C HIS A 84 7.12 1.81 -19.18
N GLU A 85 7.21 0.58 -19.71
CA GLU A 85 6.12 -0.04 -20.44
C GLU A 85 4.87 -0.20 -19.55
N LEU A 86 5.03 -0.59 -18.28
CA LEU A 86 3.93 -0.63 -17.31
C LEU A 86 3.29 0.75 -17.09
N LEU A 87 4.10 1.81 -16.99
CA LEU A 87 3.60 3.18 -16.76
C LEU A 87 2.80 3.71 -17.96
N ASP A 88 3.20 3.35 -19.17
CA ASP A 88 2.58 3.77 -20.42
C ASP A 88 1.25 3.05 -20.72
N ILE A 89 0.90 2.02 -19.94
CA ILE A 89 -0.37 1.31 -20.09
C ILE A 89 -1.55 2.29 -19.88
N PRO A 90 -2.51 2.37 -20.81
CA PRO A 90 -3.67 3.25 -20.68
C PRO A 90 -4.55 2.93 -19.45
N GLN A 91 -5.22 3.95 -18.92
CA GLN A 91 -6.24 3.76 -17.90
C GLN A 91 -7.34 2.82 -18.42
N GLY A 92 -7.73 1.84 -17.60
CA GLY A 92 -8.66 0.77 -17.97
C GLY A 92 -8.00 -0.60 -18.11
N ASP A 93 -6.78 -0.65 -18.68
CA ASP A 93 -6.03 -1.90 -18.83
C ASP A 93 -5.04 -2.17 -17.70
N ARG A 94 -4.67 -1.14 -16.91
CA ARG A 94 -3.75 -1.25 -15.76
C ARG A 94 -4.15 -2.29 -14.72
N ARG A 95 -5.47 -2.48 -14.49
CA ARG A 95 -6.03 -3.46 -13.55
C ARG A 95 -5.60 -4.90 -13.83
N ARG A 96 -5.16 -5.20 -15.07
CA ARG A 96 -4.62 -6.52 -15.44
C ARG A 96 -3.23 -6.78 -14.85
N TYR A 97 -2.53 -5.74 -14.41
CA TYR A 97 -1.13 -5.80 -13.99
C TYR A 97 -0.97 -5.56 -12.48
N HIS A 98 -1.70 -4.60 -11.92
CA HIS A 98 -1.74 -4.32 -10.49
C HIS A 98 -3.09 -3.69 -10.07
N ASP A 99 -3.40 -3.75 -8.78
CA ASP A 99 -4.54 -3.05 -8.17
C ASP A 99 -4.21 -1.58 -7.89
N ASP A 100 -5.19 -0.79 -7.48
CA ASP A 100 -4.98 0.53 -6.92
C ASP A 100 -4.18 0.42 -5.62
N VAL A 101 -3.09 1.17 -5.55
CA VAL A 101 -2.18 1.16 -4.39
C VAL A 101 -2.30 2.51 -3.69
N SER A 102 -2.64 2.47 -2.41
CA SER A 102 -2.63 3.64 -1.53
C SER A 102 -1.76 3.33 -0.33
N VAL A 103 -0.89 4.27 0.03
CA VAL A 103 0.03 4.17 1.16
C VAL A 103 0.02 5.48 1.94
N ILE A 104 -0.13 5.39 3.26
CA ILE A 104 0.04 6.50 4.20
C ILE A 104 1.07 6.07 5.22
N ILE A 105 2.10 6.88 5.42
CA ILE A 105 3.13 6.65 6.45
C ILE A 105 3.03 7.78 7.48
N ILE A 106 2.78 7.40 8.73
CA ILE A 106 2.67 8.31 9.86
C ILE A 106 3.95 8.20 10.67
N SER A 107 4.72 9.27 10.77
CA SER A 107 5.88 9.34 11.67
C SER A 107 5.43 9.57 13.11
N PHE A 108 5.99 8.81 14.05
CA PHE A 108 5.87 9.10 15.47
C PHE A 108 7.04 9.94 16.02
N GLU A 109 8.06 10.16 15.19
CA GLU A 109 9.23 10.99 15.50
C GLU A 109 9.06 12.46 15.06
N GLY A 110 7.88 12.83 14.56
CA GLY A 110 7.59 14.19 14.11
C GLY A 110 8.15 14.55 12.73
N ARG A 111 8.58 13.55 11.93
CA ARG A 111 9.01 13.78 10.55
C ARG A 111 7.80 14.07 9.66
N ILE A 112 7.93 15.07 8.80
CA ILE A 112 6.92 15.43 7.80
C ILE A 112 7.57 15.28 6.43
N TRP A 113 7.15 14.27 5.69
CA TRP A 113 7.53 14.10 4.29
C TRP A 113 6.56 14.87 3.42
N ARG A 114 7.10 15.66 2.48
CA ARG A 114 6.29 16.33 1.47
C ARG A 114 6.33 15.47 0.22
N SER A 115 5.15 15.08 -0.25
CA SER A 115 5.04 14.47 -1.57
C SER A 115 5.49 15.47 -2.62
N SER A 116 6.30 15.01 -3.56
CA SER A 116 6.70 15.78 -4.73
C SER A 116 5.49 15.88 -5.65
N VAL A 117 4.69 16.94 -5.49
CA VAL A 117 3.61 17.28 -6.43
C VAL A 117 4.17 18.17 -7.53
#